data_AF-A0A7I7UCF3-F1
#
_entry.id   AF-A0A7I7UCF3-F1
#
_cell.length_a   1.000
_cell.length_b   1.000
_cell.length_c   1.000
_cell.angle_alpha   90.00
_cell.angle_beta   90.00
_cell.angle_gamma   90.00
#
_symmetry.space_group_name_H-M   'P 1'
#
loop_
_entity.id
_entity.type
_entity.pdbx_description
1 polymer ?
#
loop_
_entity_poly.entity_id
_entity_poly.type
_entity_poly.pdbx_seq_one_letter_code
_entity_poly.pdbx_strand_id
1 'polypeptide(L)' 'MTDPKIRVLFTPSQLRSFGRCPDCGHHPPTQDHHPDCPNPDAQEDT' A
#
# COMPACT_ATOMS: atom_id res chain seq x y z
N MET A 1 0.43 -21.74 10.61
CA MET A 1 1.26 -20.70 9.97
C MET A 1 0.38 -19.49 9.80
N THR A 2 0.59 -18.44 10.60
CA THR A 2 -0.18 -17.19 10.49
C THR A 2 0.15 -16.58 9.15
N ASP A 3 -0.87 -16.39 8.32
CA ASP A 3 -0.79 -15.70 7.05
C ASP A 3 0.06 -14.42 7.23
N PRO A 4 1.16 -14.24 6.48
CA PRO A 4 1.97 -13.04 6.57
C PRO A 4 1.22 -11.89 5.92
N LYS A 5 0.11 -11.47 6.55
CA LYS A 5 -0.55 -10.20 6.28
C LYS A 5 0.56 -9.18 6.27
N ILE A 6 0.73 -8.53 5.12
CA ILE A 6 1.78 -7.57 4.84
C ILE A 6 1.95 -6.68 6.07
N ARG A 7 3.06 -6.85 6.77
CA ARG A 7 3.35 -6.06 7.97
C ARG A 7 3.78 -4.69 7.50
N VAL A 8 2.82 -3.79 7.36
CA VAL A 8 3.13 -2.40 7.07
C VAL A 8 3.76 -1.79 8.32
N LEU A 9 5.08 -1.54 8.26
CA LEU A 9 5.89 -1.04 9.38
C LEU A 9 5.57 0.42 9.76
N PHE A 10 4.80 1.12 8.92
CA PHE A 10 4.52 2.54 9.01
C PHE A 10 3.01 2.77 9.07
N THR A 11 2.60 3.90 9.64
CA THR A 11 1.18 4.28 9.67
C THR A 11 0.69 4.65 8.26
N PRO A 12 -0.63 4.56 7.98
CA PRO A 12 -1.22 5.00 6.72
C PRO A 12 -0.77 6.40 6.27
N SER A 13 -0.69 7.35 7.21
CA SER A 13 -0.24 8.71 6.93
C SER A 13 1.23 8.78 6.53
N GLN A 14 2.09 7.98 7.18
CA GLN A 14 3.50 7.89 6.82
C GLN A 14 3.69 7.26 5.44
N LEU A 15 2.92 6.21 5.13
CA LEU A 15 2.95 5.56 3.82
C LEU A 15 2.57 6.52 2.70
N ARG A 16 1.48 7.29 2.88
CA ARG A 16 1.10 8.36 1.94
C ARG A 16 2.23 9.38 1.76
N SER A 17 2.90 9.80 2.83
CA SER A 17 4.06 10.69 2.75
C SER A 17 5.26 10.08 2.01
N PHE A 18 5.39 8.76 2.01
CA PHE A 18 6.42 8.02 1.27
C PHE A 18 5.99 7.62 -0.15
N GLY A 19 4.82 8.05 -0.63
CA GLY A 19 4.28 7.64 -1.94
C GLY A 19 3.84 6.18 -1.99
N ARG A 20 3.65 5.55 -0.81
CA ARG A 20 3.21 4.16 -0.67
C ARG A 20 1.73 4.09 -0.38
N CYS A 21 1.11 3.00 -0.82
CA CYS A 21 -0.27 2.69 -0.53
C CYS A 21 -0.47 2.57 0.99
N PRO A 22 -1.43 3.29 1.60
CA PRO A 22 -1.71 3.20 3.02
C PRO A 22 -2.28 1.84 3.44
N ASP A 23 -2.87 1.09 2.51
CA ASP A 23 -3.59 -0.15 2.78
C ASP A 23 -2.71 -1.39 2.55
N CYS A 24 -1.91 -1.41 1.49
CA CYS A 24 -1.03 -2.55 1.16
C CYS A 24 0.48 -2.26 1.30
N GLY A 25 0.89 -1.02 1.57
CA GLY A 25 2.29 -0.66 1.81
C GLY A 25 3.22 -0.71 0.60
N HIS A 26 2.73 -1.20 -0.54
CA HIS A 26 3.45 -1.18 -1.81
C HIS A 26 3.60 0.25 -2.33
N HIS A 27 4.53 0.44 -3.26
CA HIS A 27 4.74 1.70 -3.95
C HIS A 27 4.14 1.57 -5.36
N PRO A 28 2.86 1.92 -5.55
CA PRO A 28 2.18 1.63 -6.81
C PRO A 28 2.86 2.21 -8.06
N PRO A 29 3.47 3.43 -8.02
CA PRO A 29 4.14 4.00 -9.18
C PRO A 29 5.31 3.16 -9.73
N THR A 30 5.90 2.28 -8.91
CA THR A 30 7.11 1.52 -9.28
C THR A 30 6.97 0.01 -9.12
N GLN A 31 6.06 -0.46 -8.27
CA GLN A 31 5.89 -1.88 -7.93
C GLN A 31 4.44 -2.36 -8.04
N ASP A 32 3.52 -1.50 -8.46
CA ASP A 32 2.07 -1.77 -8.48
C ASP A 32 1.49 -2.09 -7.08
N HIS A 33 0.18 -2.13 -6.97
CA HIS A 33 -0.47 -2.54 -5.72
C HIS A 33 -0.26 -4.04 -5.48
N HIS A 34 -0.23 -4.45 -4.20
CA HIS A 34 -0.31 -5.88 -3.89
C HIS A 34 -1.64 -6.45 -4.42
N PRO A 35 -1.70 -7.69 -4.94
CA PRO A 35 -2.94 -8.29 -5.46
C PRO A 35 -4.09 -8.35 -4.44
N ASP A 36 -3.78 -8.45 -3.15
CA ASP A 36 -4.74 -8.35 -2.03
C ASP A 36 -4.96 -6.91 -1.54
N CYS A 37 -4.60 -5.87 -2.30
CA CYS A 37 -4.89 -4.50 -1.90
C CYS A 37 -6.41 -4.27 -1.88
N PRO A 38 -7.00 -3.85 -0.76
CA PRO A 38 -8.43 -3.56 -0.70
C PRO A 38 -8.81 -2.32 -1.52
N ASN A 39 -7.83 -1.51 -1.93
CA ASN A 39 -8.04 -0.33 -2.75
C ASN A 39 -6.91 -0.18 -3.80
N PRO A 40 -6.99 -0.93 -4.93
CA PRO A 40 -6.00 -0.87 -6.00
C PRO A 40 -6.09 0.42 -6.85
N ASP A 41 -7.21 1.13 -6.78
CA ASP A 41 -7.50 2.35 -7.56
C ASP A 41 -7.19 3.65 -6.81
N ALA A 42 -6.58 3.60 -5.61
CA ALA A 42 -6.23 4.81 -4.83
C ALA A 42 -5.10 5.67 -5.44
N GLN A 43 -4.84 5.51 -6.74
CA GLN A 43 -3.81 6.16 -7.55
C GLN A 43 -4.41 7.14 -8.57
N GLU A 44 -5.57 7.74 -8.34
CA GLU A 44 -6.08 8.81 -9.22
C GLU A 44 -6.58 10.00 -8.41
N ASP A 45 -5.67 10.95 -8.14
CA ASP A 45 -6.01 12.37 -7.94
C ASP A 45 -5.19 13.16 -8.98
N THR A 46 -5.77 13.28 -10.17
CA THR A 46 -5.45 14.29 -11.18
C THR A 46 -6.75 14.67 -11.88
#